data_AF-A0A0T6A9I0-F1
#
_entry.id   AF-A0A0T6A9I0-F1
#
_cell.length_a   1.000
_cell.length_b   1.000
_cell.length_c   1.000
_cell.angle_alpha   90.00
_cell.angle_beta   90.00
_cell.angle_gamma   90.00
#
_symmetry.space_group_name_H-M   'P 1'
#
loop_
_entity.id
_entity.type
_entity.pdbx_description
1 polymer ?
#
loop_
_entity_poly.entity_id
_entity_poly.type
_entity_poly.pdbx_seq_one_letter_code
_entity_poly.pdbx_strand_id
1 'polypeptide(L)' 'MKVILRNPRREVEVGGRRRVRELLKELEILPETVLVIRGDEMITADTVVGDEDVIELRPVISGGRA' A
#
# COMPACT_ATOMS: atom_id res chain seq x y z
N MET A 1 0.79 -12.18 1.62
CA MET A 1 -0.08 -11.01 1.34
C MET A 1 0.13 -10.59 -0.11
N LYS A 2 -0.94 -10.12 -0.76
CA LYS A 2 -0.87 -9.60 -2.13
C LYS A 2 -0.88 -8.07 -2.12
N VAL A 3 0.08 -7.44 -2.79
CA VAL A 3 0.17 -5.98 -2.90
C VAL A 3 -0.05 -5.56 -4.34
N ILE A 4 -1.00 -4.67 -4.57
CA ILE A 4 -1.41 -4.18 -5.88
C ILE A 4 -1.09 -2.69 -5.96
N LEU A 5 -0.07 -2.33 -6.73
CA LEU A 5 0.24 -0.95 -7.05
C LEU A 5 -0.62 -0.53 -8.24
N ARG A 6 -1.35 0.57 -8.13
CA ARG A 6 -2.12 1.14 -9.23
C ARG A 6 -1.33 2.30 -9.87
N ASN A 7 -1.30 2.34 -11.20
CA ASN A 7 -0.75 3.43 -12.02
C ASN A 7 0.78 3.68 -11.87
N PRO A 8 1.64 2.82 -12.47
CA PRO A 8 1.33 1.68 -13.35
C PRO A 8 0.88 0.44 -12.57
N ARG A 9 0.06 -0.42 -13.19
CA ARG A 9 -0.46 -1.63 -12.53
C ARG A 9 0.68 -2.65 -12.34
N ARG A 10 1.00 -2.95 -11.08
CA ARG A 10 1.97 -3.99 -10.69
C ARG A 10 1.44 -4.77 -9.50
N GLU A 11 1.65 -6.08 -9.50
CA GLU A 11 1.26 -6.96 -8.41
C GLU A 11 2.52 -7.61 -7.82
N VAL A 12 2.63 -7.64 -6.50
CA VAL A 12 3.77 -8.18 -5.76
C VAL A 12 3.26 -9.03 -4.62
N GLU A 13 3.81 -10.22 -4.45
CA GLU A 13 3.56 -11.05 -3.27
C GLU A 13 4.60 -10.74 -2.20
N VAL A 14 4.13 -10.44 -0.99
CA VAL A 14 4.97 -10.19 0.17
C VAL A 14 4.53 -11.11 1.29
N GLY A 15 5.45 -11.94 1.78
CA GLY A 15 5.20 -12.87 2.87
C GLY A 15 5.41 -12.24 4.25
N GLY A 16 4.72 -12.78 5.24
CA GLY A 16 4.90 -12.48 6.64
C GLY A 16 4.03 -11.33 7.15
N ARG A 17 3.64 -11.47 8.42
CA ARG A 17 2.86 -10.48 9.16
C ARG A 17 3.72 -9.28 9.58
N ARG A 18 3.35 -8.08 9.16
CA ARG A 18 4.14 -6.85 9.37
C ARG A 18 3.27 -5.60 9.41
N ARG A 19 3.85 -4.46 9.80
CA ARG A 19 3.14 -3.18 9.68
C ARG A 19 3.17 -2.67 8.25
N VAL A 20 2.13 -1.95 7.85
CA VAL A 20 2.07 -1.30 6.53
C VAL A 20 3.29 -0.40 6.29
N ARG A 21 3.76 0.34 7.29
CA ARG A 21 4.98 1.17 7.17
C ARG A 21 6.23 0.38 6.79
N GLU A 22 6.35 -0.87 7.28
CA GLU A 22 7.49 -1.74 6.99
C GLU A 22 7.40 -2.28 5.56
N LEU A 23 6.18 -2.65 5.14
CA LEU A 23 5.88 -3.02 3.77
C LEU A 23 6.22 -1.89 2.79
N LEU A 24 5.75 -0.67 3.05
CA LEU A 24 6.01 0.48 2.19
C LEU A 24 7.51 0.81 2.12
N LYS A 25 8.22 0.69 3.23
CA LYS A 25 9.68 0.87 3.27
C LYS A 25 10.42 -0.16 2.41
N GLU A 26 10.03 -1.42 2.45
CA GLU A 26 10.63 -2.48 1.62
C GLU A 26 10.37 -2.27 0.13
N LEU A 27 9.20 -1.72 -0.21
CA LEU A 27 8.84 -1.36 -1.59
C LEU A 27 9.41 -0.01 -2.03
N GLU A 28 10.18 0.67 -1.18
CA GLU A 28 10.72 2.02 -1.39
C GLU A 28 9.64 3.08 -1.71
N ILE A 29 8.47 2.94 -1.08
CA ILE A 29 7.32 3.84 -1.22
C ILE A 29 7.18 4.72 0.02
N LEU A 30 6.99 6.02 -0.20
CA LEU A 30 6.71 6.98 0.87
C LEU A 30 5.23 6.89 1.29
N PRO A 31 4.92 6.67 2.59
CA PRO A 31 3.54 6.56 3.07
C PRO A 31 2.64 7.76 2.73
N GLU A 32 3.20 8.96 2.66
CA GLU A 32 2.49 10.19 2.31
C GLU A 32 2.13 10.30 0.81
N THR A 33 2.71 9.45 -0.04
CA THR A 33 2.47 9.46 -1.50
C THR A 33 1.43 8.45 -1.96
N VAL A 34 0.94 7.60 -1.06
CA VAL A 34 -0.04 6.55 -1.38
C VAL A 34 -1.16 6.45 -0.34
N LEU A 35 -2.36 6.17 -0.82
CA LEU A 35 -3.44 5.64 0.01
C LEU A 35 -3.31 4.12 0.06
N VAL A 36 -3.38 3.56 1.26
CA VAL A 36 -3.33 2.12 1.50
C VAL A 36 -4.74 1.61 1.76
N ILE A 37 -5.20 0.68 0.95
CA ILE A 37 -6.56 0.13 1.00
C ILE A 37 -6.47 -1.39 1.17
N ARG A 38 -7.24 -1.95 2.09
CA ARG A 38 -7.40 -3.39 2.28
C ARG A 38 -8.87 -3.75 2.03
N GLY A 39 -9.14 -4.44 0.91
CA GLY A 39 -10.51 -4.62 0.44
C GLY A 39 -11.16 -3.27 0.13
N ASP A 40 -12.15 -2.88 0.93
CA ASP A 40 -12.86 -1.59 0.82
C ASP A 40 -12.51 -0.60 1.94
N GLU A 41 -11.57 -0.96 2.82
CA GLU A 41 -11.18 -0.16 3.98
C GLU A 41 -9.85 0.58 3.74
N MET A 42 -9.83 1.89 3.95
CA MET A 42 -8.57 2.65 4.01
C MET A 42 -7.89 2.42 5.37
N ILE A 43 -6.65 1.95 5.34
CA ILE A 43 -5.89 1.65 6.55
C ILE A 43 -4.68 2.58 6.67
N THR A 44 -4.19 2.75 7.90
CA THR A 44 -3.02 3.59 8.18
C THR A 44 -1.73 2.80 8.04
N ALA A 45 -0.59 3.52 7.97
CA ALA A 45 0.74 2.92 7.96
C ALA A 45 1.05 2.09 9.24
N ASP A 46 0.25 2.27 10.30
CA ASP A 46 0.45 1.65 11.60
C ASP A 46 -0.28 0.32 11.73
N THR A 47 -1.24 0.06 10.83
CA THR A 47 -2.00 -1.19 10.78
C THR A 47 -1.08 -2.36 10.46
N VAL A 48 -1.34 -3.49 11.12
CA VAL A 48 -0.66 -4.77 10.86
C VAL A 48 -1.44 -5.54 9.80
N VAL A 49 -0.74 -6.02 8.79
CA VAL A 49 -1.27 -6.84 7.69
C VAL A 49 -0.62 -8.21 7.70
N GLY A 50 -1.37 -9.24 7.30
CA GLY A 50 -0.98 -10.65 7.31
C GLY A 50 -1.03 -11.29 5.93
N ASP A 51 -0.73 -12.59 5.87
CA ASP A 51 -0.53 -13.29 4.60
C ASP A 51 -1.78 -13.39 3.72
N GLU A 52 -2.96 -13.43 4.33
CA GLU A 52 -4.26 -13.48 3.66
C GLU A 52 -4.74 -12.11 3.16
N ASP A 53 -4.05 -11.02 3.52
CA ASP A 53 -4.47 -9.66 3.15
C ASP A 53 -4.13 -9.32 1.70
N VAL A 54 -5.07 -8.61 1.06
CA VAL A 54 -4.87 -7.96 -0.25
C VAL A 54 -4.83 -6.45 -0.02
N ILE A 55 -3.68 -5.85 -0.32
CA ILE A 55 -3.38 -4.44 -0.11
C ILE A 55 -3.29 -3.74 -1.45
N GLU A 56 -4.09 -2.71 -1.66
CA GLU A 56 -4.00 -1.82 -2.81
C GLU A 56 -3.30 -0.51 -2.42
N LEU A 57 -2.31 -0.12 -3.22
CA LEU A 57 -1.61 1.15 -3.11
C LEU A 57 -2.06 2.06 -4.25
N ARG A 58 -2.74 3.15 -3.89
CA ARG A 58 -3.21 4.17 -4.82
C ARG A 58 -2.40 5.45 -4.66
N PRO A 59 -1.65 5.89 -5.68
CA PRO A 59 -0.93 7.16 -5.62
C PRO A 59 -1.89 8.31 -5.31
N VAL A 60 -1.51 9.18 -4.37
CA VAL A 60 -2.16 10.49 -4.25
C VAL A 60 -1.56 11.41 -5.29
N ILE A 61 -2.29 11.66 -6.37
CA ILE A 61 -1.93 12.78 -7.26
C ILE A 61 -2.39 14.03 -6.52
N SER A 62 -1.45 14.82 -6.00
CA SER A 62 -1.77 16.19 -5.63
C SER A 62 -2.25 16.87 -6.93
N GLY A 63 -3.55 17.11 -7.02
CA GLY A 63 -4.17 17.82 -8.13
C GLY A 63 -3.80 19.30 -8.15
N GLY A 64 -2.52 19.64 -7.98
CA GLY A 64 -1.98 20.97 -8.18
C GLY A 64 -1.89 21.25 -9.67
N ARG A 65 -3.04 21.41 -10.32
CA ARG A 65 -3.10 22.20 -11.54
C ARG A 65 -3.06 23.67 -11.09
N ALA A 66 -1.88 24.26 -11.15
CA ALA A 66 -1.74 25.71 -11.37
C ALA A 66 -1.64 25.94 -12.88
#